data_AF-A0A954NUR0-F1
#
_entry.id   AF-A0A954NUR0-F1
#
_cell.length_a   1.000
_cell.length_b   1.000
_cell.length_c   1.000
_cell.angle_alpha   90.00
_cell.angle_beta   90.00
_cell.angle_gamma   90.00
#
_symmetry.space_group_name_H-M   'P 1'
#
loop_
_entity.id
_entity.type
_entity.pdbx_description
1 polymer ?
#
loop_
_entity_poly.entity_id
_entity_poly.type
_entity_poly.pdbx_seq_one_letter_code
_entity_poly.pdbx_strand_id
1 'polypeptide(L)'
;IEQIVAWLLDEKMLGGFHFNDRRYADDDLTLGSIDPYQVFRIFHEIHSYAFDHDGESPEIAYMVDQSHNLKPKLEAMIQTVMVAQELYAKAALVDHDALSVYQSKGDIMAAERLLQRAFMTDVTDTIVSWRRQRDLPDDPLEALRASGYVEQAAQERSERRRALGIQQSSSYA
;
A
#
# COMPACT_ATOMS: atom_id res chain seq x y z
N ILE A 1 -9.70 2.64 12.18
CA ILE A 1 -8.23 2.67 12.19
C ILE A 1 -7.76 4.08 11.82
N GLU A 2 -8.23 4.61 10.70
CA GLU A 2 -8.07 6.00 10.25
C GLU A 2 -8.29 7.06 11.34
N GLN A 3 -9.29 6.93 12.21
CA GLN A 3 -9.46 7.87 13.34
C GLN A 3 -8.29 7.84 14.35
N ILE A 4 -7.71 6.67 14.61
CA ILE A 4 -6.52 6.53 15.47
C ILE A 4 -5.31 7.19 14.80
N VAL A 5 -5.19 7.05 13.48
CA VAL A 5 -4.15 7.72 12.69
C VAL A 5 -4.28 9.23 12.82
N ALA A 6 -5.47 9.79 12.65
CA ALA A 6 -5.73 11.22 12.80
C ALA A 6 -5.31 11.74 14.20
N TRP A 7 -5.66 11.02 15.27
CA TRP A 7 -5.23 11.38 16.63
C TRP A 7 -3.72 11.32 16.83
N LEU A 8 -3.06 10.27 16.33
CA LEU A 8 -1.61 10.14 16.46
C LEU A 8 -0.85 11.17 15.62
N LEU A 9 -1.41 11.61 14.49
CA LEU A 9 -0.88 12.72 13.69
C LEU A 9 -0.98 14.05 14.45
N ASP A 10 -2.16 14.37 14.98
CA ASP A 10 -2.43 15.59 15.76
C ASP A 10 -1.50 15.69 16.99
N GLU A 11 -1.36 14.59 17.73
CA GLU A 11 -0.49 14.51 18.91
C GLU A 11 1.02 14.36 18.56
N LYS A 12 1.38 14.28 17.27
CA LYS A 12 2.76 14.03 16.79
C LYS A 12 3.39 12.76 17.38
N MET A 13 2.57 11.73 17.56
CA MET A 13 2.94 10.43 18.12
C MET A 13 2.88 9.29 17.08
N LEU A 14 2.60 9.60 15.81
CA LEU A 14 2.59 8.60 14.75
C LEU A 14 4.02 8.28 14.27
N GLY A 15 4.59 7.18 14.77
CA GLY A 15 5.92 6.74 14.33
C GLY A 15 5.95 6.00 12.98
N GLY A 16 4.90 5.22 12.68
CA GLY A 16 4.90 4.39 11.47
C GLY A 16 3.72 3.45 11.34
N PHE A 17 3.72 2.69 10.25
CA PHE A 17 2.71 1.67 9.92
C PHE A 17 3.34 0.32 9.66
N HIS A 18 2.65 -0.73 10.07
CA HIS A 18 2.79 -2.08 9.55
C HIS A 18 1.57 -2.36 8.67
N PHE A 19 1.76 -2.38 7.36
CA PHE A 19 0.67 -2.57 6.40
C PHE A 19 0.39 -4.03 6.13
N ASN A 20 -0.86 -4.40 6.33
CA ASN A 20 -1.50 -5.63 5.90
C ASN A 20 -3.00 -5.39 5.67
N ASP A 21 -3.73 -6.45 5.35
CA ASP A 21 -5.18 -6.43 5.33
C ASP A 21 -5.74 -7.63 6.10
N ARG A 22 -7.01 -7.54 6.47
CA ARG A 22 -7.68 -8.54 7.30
C ARG A 22 -9.18 -8.59 7.11
N ARG A 23 -9.76 -9.76 7.33
CA ARG A 23 -11.20 -9.99 7.44
C ARG A 23 -11.62 -10.23 8.89
N TYR A 24 -10.85 -11.02 9.63
CA TYR A 24 -11.24 -11.50 10.96
C TYR A 24 -10.36 -10.90 12.06
N ALA A 25 -9.05 -11.14 12.02
CA ALA A 25 -8.12 -10.68 13.05
C ALA A 25 -6.79 -10.29 12.39
N ASP A 26 -5.65 -10.66 12.98
CA ASP A 26 -4.34 -10.41 12.40
C ASP A 26 -4.04 -11.44 11.30
N ASP A 27 -4.78 -11.32 10.20
CA ASP A 27 -4.77 -12.30 9.11
C ASP A 27 -3.53 -12.15 8.19
N ASP A 28 -2.82 -11.04 8.30
CA ASP A 28 -1.59 -10.69 7.56
C ASP A 28 -1.73 -10.80 6.02
N LEU A 29 -2.89 -10.44 5.48
CA LEU A 29 -3.17 -10.58 4.06
C LEU A 29 -2.52 -9.48 3.24
N THR A 30 -2.29 -9.76 1.95
CA THR A 30 -2.70 -8.86 0.85
C THR A 30 -3.11 -7.41 1.16
N LEU A 31 -2.23 -6.39 1.28
CA LEU A 31 -2.70 -5.00 1.47
C LEU A 31 -3.77 -4.64 0.41
N GLY A 32 -4.93 -4.16 0.87
CA GLY A 32 -6.05 -3.76 0.02
C GLY A 32 -6.81 -4.92 -0.65
N SER A 33 -6.59 -6.16 -0.22
CA SER A 33 -7.29 -7.33 -0.76
C SER A 33 -8.67 -7.59 -0.15
N ILE A 34 -8.99 -7.00 1.00
CA ILE A 34 -10.26 -7.12 1.72
C ILE A 34 -10.97 -5.77 1.82
N ASP A 35 -10.30 -4.73 2.33
CA ASP A 35 -10.85 -3.36 2.45
C ASP A 35 -9.87 -2.30 1.92
N PRO A 36 -9.73 -2.16 0.58
CA PRO A 36 -8.89 -1.13 -0.01
C PRO A 36 -9.35 0.29 0.35
N TYR A 37 -10.64 0.50 0.66
CA TYR A 37 -11.14 1.82 1.00
C TYR A 37 -10.67 2.26 2.40
N GLN A 38 -10.48 1.34 3.35
CA GLN A 38 -9.84 1.67 4.64
C GLN A 38 -8.41 2.16 4.47
N VAL A 39 -7.61 1.50 3.63
CA VAL A 39 -6.23 1.92 3.34
C VAL A 39 -6.20 3.28 2.65
N PHE A 40 -7.10 3.53 1.70
CA PHE A 40 -7.30 4.86 1.12
C PHE A 40 -7.62 5.91 2.19
N ARG A 41 -8.53 5.63 3.14
CA ARG A 41 -8.85 6.58 4.23
C ARG A 41 -7.66 6.83 5.16
N ILE A 42 -6.81 5.83 5.42
CA ILE A 42 -5.56 6.03 6.17
C ILE A 42 -4.62 6.98 5.42
N PHE A 43 -4.44 6.80 4.11
CA PHE A 43 -3.63 7.72 3.30
C PHE A 43 -4.27 9.12 3.19
N HIS A 44 -5.60 9.20 3.17
CA HIS A 44 -6.31 10.48 3.21
C HIS A 44 -5.97 11.27 4.48
N GLU A 45 -5.93 10.64 5.66
CA GLU A 45 -5.55 11.36 6.90
C GLU A 45 -4.12 11.89 6.83
N ILE A 46 -3.19 11.17 6.19
CA ILE A 46 -1.82 11.64 5.98
C ILE A 46 -1.78 12.87 5.06
N HIS A 47 -2.54 12.86 3.96
CA HIS A 47 -2.64 14.01 3.05
C HIS A 47 -3.39 15.19 3.69
N SER A 48 -4.42 14.93 4.49
CA SER A 48 -5.14 15.95 5.25
C SER A 48 -4.23 16.63 6.25
N TYR A 49 -3.40 15.87 6.97
CA TYR A 49 -2.39 16.46 7.85
C TYR A 49 -1.45 17.39 7.08
N ALA A 50 -0.93 16.93 5.94
CA ALA A 50 -0.04 17.76 5.12
C ALA A 50 -0.74 19.03 4.63
N PHE A 51 -2.02 18.94 4.22
CA PHE A 51 -2.82 20.10 3.83
C PHE A 51 -2.95 21.13 4.97
N ASP A 52 -3.23 20.67 6.19
CA ASP A 52 -3.38 21.54 7.37
C ASP A 52 -2.04 22.15 7.85
N HIS A 53 -0.91 21.63 7.37
CA HIS A 53 0.45 22.04 7.75
C HIS A 53 1.25 22.59 6.55
N ASP A 54 0.62 23.37 5.68
CA ASP A 54 1.27 24.07 4.55
C ASP A 54 2.04 23.14 3.59
N GLY A 55 1.59 21.89 3.46
CA GLY A 55 2.21 20.85 2.63
C GLY A 55 3.32 20.05 3.32
N GLU A 56 3.56 20.26 4.61
CA GLU A 56 4.54 19.48 5.37
C GLU A 56 4.03 18.06 5.65
N SER A 57 4.67 17.08 5.02
CA SER A 57 4.40 15.66 5.30
C SER A 57 4.89 15.26 6.69
N PRO A 58 4.13 14.43 7.43
CA PRO A 58 4.56 13.90 8.71
C PRO A 58 5.72 12.89 8.53
N GLU A 59 6.61 12.82 9.52
CA GLU A 59 7.68 11.81 9.55
C GLU A 59 7.11 10.43 9.91
N ILE A 60 6.89 9.57 8.90
CA ILE A 60 6.27 8.26 9.06
C ILE A 60 7.18 7.16 8.50
N ALA A 61 7.42 6.11 9.27
CA ALA A 61 8.00 4.86 8.77
C ALA A 61 6.92 3.96 8.13
N TYR A 62 7.04 3.66 6.84
CA TYR A 62 6.14 2.75 6.14
C TYR A 62 6.75 1.35 6.02
N MET A 63 6.14 0.36 6.66
CA MET A 63 6.58 -1.03 6.66
C MET A 63 5.46 -1.95 6.19
N VAL A 64 5.83 -3.10 5.65
CA VAL A 64 4.91 -4.17 5.25
C VAL A 64 5.07 -5.33 6.21
N ASP A 65 3.97 -5.78 6.79
CA ASP A 65 3.95 -6.88 7.76
C ASP A 65 2.89 -7.91 7.33
N GLN A 66 3.28 -8.82 6.42
CA GLN A 66 2.35 -9.75 5.77
C GLN A 66 2.88 -11.18 5.72
N SER A 67 1.95 -12.13 5.75
CA SER A 67 2.21 -13.56 5.74
C SER A 67 1.60 -14.21 4.49
N HIS A 68 2.45 -14.49 3.51
CA HIS A 68 2.05 -15.03 2.23
C HIS A 68 1.97 -16.56 2.26
N ASN A 69 0.84 -17.09 2.74
CA ASN A 69 0.65 -18.53 2.91
C ASN A 69 0.39 -19.28 1.58
N LEU A 70 -0.36 -18.66 0.66
CA LEU A 70 -0.80 -19.29 -0.59
C LEU A 70 -0.26 -18.59 -1.85
N LYS A 71 0.08 -17.30 -1.76
CA LYS A 71 0.61 -16.54 -2.90
C LYS A 71 2.14 -16.65 -2.96
N PRO A 72 2.75 -16.65 -4.16
CA PRO A 72 4.21 -16.53 -4.28
C PRO A 72 4.69 -15.24 -3.60
N LYS A 73 5.65 -15.37 -2.68
CA LYS A 73 6.04 -14.27 -1.77
C LYS A 73 6.48 -12.99 -2.50
N LEU A 74 7.25 -13.12 -3.58
CA LEU A 74 7.74 -11.95 -4.34
C LEU A 74 6.63 -11.28 -5.14
N GLU A 75 5.80 -12.06 -5.83
CA GLU A 75 4.64 -11.53 -6.57
C GLU A 75 3.66 -10.83 -5.64
N ALA A 76 3.38 -11.43 -4.48
CA ALA A 76 2.48 -10.84 -3.50
C ALA A 76 3.04 -9.55 -2.88
N MET A 77 4.36 -9.49 -2.63
CA MET A 77 5.02 -8.27 -2.16
C MET A 77 4.96 -7.16 -3.21
N ILE A 78 5.20 -7.47 -4.48
CA ILE A 78 5.07 -6.51 -5.58
C ILE A 78 3.62 -6.01 -5.67
N GLN A 79 2.65 -6.91 -5.59
CA GLN A 79 1.23 -6.56 -5.57
C GLN A 79 0.89 -5.60 -4.42
N THR A 80 1.39 -5.85 -3.20
CA THR A 80 1.23 -4.94 -2.06
C THR A 80 1.73 -3.54 -2.38
N VAL A 81 2.97 -3.43 -2.88
CA VAL A 81 3.58 -2.12 -3.15
C VAL A 81 2.82 -1.38 -4.25
N MET A 82 2.38 -2.10 -5.30
CA MET A 82 1.57 -1.51 -6.37
C MET A 82 0.24 -0.98 -5.84
N VAL A 83 -0.46 -1.75 -5.00
CA VAL A 83 -1.74 -1.31 -4.38
C VAL A 83 -1.51 -0.14 -3.43
N ALA A 84 -0.45 -0.16 -2.62
CA ALA A 84 -0.11 0.97 -1.75
C ALA A 84 0.09 2.27 -2.56
N GLN A 85 0.85 2.20 -3.67
CA GLN A 85 1.06 3.33 -4.57
C GLN A 85 -0.25 3.84 -5.17
N GLU A 86 -1.12 2.93 -5.62
CA GLU A 86 -2.43 3.27 -6.18
C GLU A 86 -3.31 4.01 -5.17
N LEU A 87 -3.45 3.46 -3.96
CA LEU A 87 -4.32 4.03 -2.93
C LEU A 87 -3.75 5.34 -2.37
N TYR A 88 -2.42 5.45 -2.25
CA TYR A 88 -1.76 6.70 -1.87
C TYR A 88 -1.98 7.79 -2.92
N ALA A 89 -1.82 7.46 -4.21
CA ALA A 89 -2.05 8.39 -5.31
C ALA A 89 -3.53 8.83 -5.40
N LYS A 90 -4.47 7.90 -5.23
CA LYS A 90 -5.91 8.20 -5.16
C LYS A 90 -6.21 9.14 -4.00
N ALA A 91 -5.65 8.91 -2.82
CA ALA A 91 -5.88 9.77 -1.65
C ALA A 91 -5.35 11.20 -1.89
N ALA A 92 -4.25 11.36 -2.63
CA ALA A 92 -3.71 12.66 -3.01
C ALA A 92 -4.61 13.47 -3.97
N LEU A 93 -5.65 12.85 -4.56
CA LEU A 93 -6.61 13.51 -5.45
C LEU A 93 -7.82 14.10 -4.71
N VAL A 94 -7.90 13.94 -3.38
CA VAL A 94 -8.99 14.54 -2.60
C VAL A 94 -8.83 16.06 -2.60
N ASP A 95 -9.89 16.76 -3.03
CA ASP A 95 -9.96 18.22 -2.97
C ASP A 95 -10.24 18.66 -1.53
N HIS A 96 -9.15 18.91 -0.78
CA HIS A 96 -9.22 19.26 0.64
C HIS A 96 -9.89 20.62 0.87
N ASP A 97 -9.68 21.60 0.00
CA ASP A 97 -10.35 22.90 0.07
C ASP A 97 -11.88 22.74 -0.01
N ALA A 98 -12.36 22.01 -1.01
CA ALA A 98 -13.79 21.75 -1.16
C ALA A 98 -14.33 20.89 -0.01
N LEU A 99 -13.55 19.93 0.47
CA LEU A 99 -13.91 19.06 1.58
C LEU A 99 -14.15 19.86 2.87
N SER A 100 -13.24 20.77 3.23
CA SER A 100 -13.40 21.65 4.40
C SER A 100 -14.66 22.51 4.32
N VAL A 101 -14.98 23.02 3.12
CA VAL A 101 -16.21 23.79 2.89
C VAL A 101 -17.45 22.94 3.14
N TYR A 102 -17.53 21.72 2.61
CA TYR A 102 -18.69 20.85 2.80
C TYR A 102 -18.82 20.37 4.24
N GLN A 103 -17.71 20.04 4.90
CA GLN A 103 -17.68 19.67 6.31
C GLN A 103 -18.20 20.80 7.20
N SER A 104 -17.75 22.05 6.98
CA SER A 104 -18.20 23.21 7.76
C SER A 104 -19.71 23.48 7.66
N LYS A 105 -20.34 23.06 6.56
CA LYS A 105 -21.77 23.20 6.30
C LYS A 105 -22.59 22.00 6.76
N GLY A 106 -21.95 20.91 7.19
CA GLY A 106 -22.62 19.64 7.47
C GLY A 106 -23.19 18.96 6.22
N ASP A 107 -22.67 19.27 5.02
CA ASP A 107 -23.10 18.62 3.78
C ASP A 107 -22.38 17.27 3.61
N ILE A 108 -22.90 16.28 4.34
CA ILE A 108 -22.32 14.92 4.42
C ILE A 108 -22.24 14.29 3.02
N MET A 109 -23.28 14.45 2.20
CA MET A 109 -23.35 13.85 0.87
C MET A 109 -22.30 14.45 -0.07
N ALA A 110 -22.10 15.77 -0.04
CA ALA A 110 -21.08 16.40 -0.87
C ALA A 110 -19.66 16.02 -0.43
N ALA A 111 -19.40 16.01 0.89
CA ALA A 111 -18.11 15.61 1.44
C ALA A 111 -17.77 14.15 1.09
N GLU A 112 -18.70 13.21 1.29
CA GLU A 112 -18.49 11.80 0.95
C GLU A 112 -18.19 11.61 -0.54
N ARG A 113 -18.89 12.35 -1.41
CA ARG A 113 -18.68 12.25 -2.87
C ARG A 113 -17.28 12.68 -3.31
N LEU A 114 -16.61 13.58 -2.60
CA LEU A 114 -15.21 13.93 -2.91
C LEU A 114 -14.28 12.74 -2.68
N LEU A 115 -14.40 12.09 -1.51
CA LEU A 115 -13.62 10.91 -1.16
C LEU A 115 -13.89 9.76 -2.15
N GLN A 116 -15.16 9.47 -2.43
CA GLN A 116 -15.55 8.41 -3.36
C GLN A 116 -15.03 8.66 -4.78
N ARG A 117 -15.09 9.91 -5.27
CA ARG A 117 -14.55 10.25 -6.60
C ARG A 117 -13.05 10.04 -6.68
N ALA A 118 -12.30 10.51 -5.68
CA ALA A 118 -10.86 10.30 -5.61
C ALA A 118 -10.51 8.80 -5.58
N PHE A 119 -11.20 8.02 -4.74
CA PHE A 119 -11.01 6.56 -4.65
C PHE A 119 -11.33 5.80 -5.95
N MET A 120 -12.35 6.24 -6.69
CA MET A 120 -12.77 5.62 -7.96
C MET A 120 -11.97 6.11 -9.18
N THR A 121 -11.05 7.06 -9.00
CA THR A 121 -10.24 7.57 -10.12
C THR A 121 -9.20 6.54 -10.53
N ASP A 122 -9.14 6.22 -11.83
CA ASP A 122 -8.04 5.40 -12.35
C ASP A 122 -6.76 6.24 -12.41
N VAL A 123 -5.75 5.80 -11.66
CA VAL A 123 -4.44 6.46 -11.54
C VAL A 123 -3.33 5.67 -12.23
N THR A 124 -3.68 4.61 -12.97
CA THR A 124 -2.72 3.71 -13.63
C THR A 124 -1.73 4.47 -14.50
N ASP A 125 -2.21 5.32 -15.41
CA ASP A 125 -1.35 6.05 -16.34
C ASP A 125 -0.38 6.99 -15.64
N THR A 126 -0.84 7.65 -14.57
CA THR A 126 -0.01 8.54 -13.74
C THR A 126 1.13 7.77 -13.07
N ILE A 127 0.82 6.61 -12.50
CA ILE A 127 1.79 5.75 -11.82
C ILE A 127 2.79 5.17 -12.83
N VAL A 128 2.33 4.70 -13.99
CA VAL A 128 3.18 4.21 -15.07
C VAL A 128 4.13 5.31 -15.55
N SER A 129 3.62 6.52 -15.80
CA SER A 129 4.46 7.66 -16.17
C SER A 129 5.52 7.98 -15.11
N TRP A 130 5.14 7.95 -13.82
CA TRP A 130 6.07 8.15 -12.71
C TRP A 130 7.16 7.07 -12.63
N ARG A 131 6.81 5.81 -12.91
CA ARG A 131 7.77 4.69 -12.98
C ARG A 131 8.76 4.87 -14.12
N ARG A 132 8.30 5.21 -15.32
CA ARG A 132 9.16 5.48 -16.49
C ARG A 132 10.17 6.59 -16.24
N GLN A 133 9.77 7.66 -15.56
CA GLN A 133 10.68 8.76 -15.18
C GLN A 133 11.79 8.33 -14.21
N ARG A 134 11.69 7.15 -13.61
CA ARG A 134 12.65 6.57 -12.66
C ARG A 134 13.35 5.34 -13.20
N ASP A 135 13.24 5.08 -14.51
CA ASP A 135 13.76 3.88 -15.18
C ASP A 135 13.23 2.57 -14.55
N LEU A 136 12.00 2.60 -14.03
CA LEU A 136 11.31 1.44 -13.47
C LEU A 136 10.35 0.81 -14.50
N PRO A 137 10.10 -0.51 -14.44
CA PRO A 137 9.13 -1.16 -15.33
C PRO A 137 7.71 -0.62 -15.14
N ASP A 138 6.96 -0.51 -16.24
CA ASP A 138 5.56 -0.08 -16.23
C ASP A 138 4.70 -1.00 -15.34
N ASP A 139 4.88 -2.31 -15.52
CA ASP A 139 4.28 -3.38 -14.72
C ASP A 139 5.39 -4.18 -14.01
N PRO A 140 5.65 -3.89 -12.72
CA PRO A 140 6.67 -4.60 -11.95
C PRO A 140 6.40 -6.09 -11.79
N LEU A 141 5.14 -6.53 -11.82
CA LEU A 141 4.78 -7.94 -11.65
C LEU A 141 5.13 -8.73 -12.91
N GLU A 142 4.75 -8.20 -14.08
CA GLU A 142 5.13 -8.81 -15.36
C GLU A 142 6.64 -8.73 -15.59
N ALA A 143 7.30 -7.66 -15.14
CA ALA A 143 8.76 -7.57 -15.19
C ALA A 143 9.44 -8.67 -14.34
N LEU A 144 8.94 -8.95 -13.13
CA LEU A 144 9.45 -10.05 -12.30
C LEU A 144 9.25 -11.41 -12.98
N ARG A 145 8.06 -11.65 -13.56
CA ARG A 145 7.76 -12.91 -14.27
C ARG A 145 8.66 -13.10 -15.48
N ALA A 146 8.84 -12.06 -16.28
CA ALA A 146 9.69 -12.09 -17.46
C ALA A 146 11.18 -12.28 -17.10
N SER A 147 11.61 -11.87 -15.90
CA SER A 147 13.01 -12.00 -15.49
C SER A 147 13.43 -13.43 -15.14
N GLY A 148 12.50 -14.36 -14.91
CA GLY A 148 12.79 -15.74 -14.49
C GLY A 148 13.53 -15.86 -13.15
N TYR A 149 13.53 -14.78 -12.36
CA TYR A 149 14.33 -14.70 -11.13
C TYR A 149 13.84 -15.68 -10.06
N VAL A 150 12.52 -15.89 -9.98
CA VAL A 150 11.92 -16.76 -8.97
C VAL A 150 12.40 -18.20 -9.16
N GLU A 151 12.43 -18.66 -10.41
CA GLU A 151 12.90 -19.99 -10.80
C GLU A 151 14.40 -20.13 -10.53
N GLN A 152 15.21 -19.13 -10.93
CA GLN A 152 16.65 -19.13 -10.69
C GLN A 152 16.97 -19.19 -9.19
N ALA A 153 16.36 -18.33 -8.38
CA ALA A 153 16.57 -18.30 -6.94
C ALA A 153 16.09 -19.61 -6.26
N ALA A 154 15.05 -20.27 -6.79
CA ALA A 154 14.63 -21.58 -6.30
C ALA A 154 15.67 -22.68 -6.60
N GLN A 155 16.27 -22.66 -7.80
CA GLN A 155 17.35 -23.58 -8.16
C GLN A 155 18.59 -23.37 -7.28
N GLU A 156 19.06 -22.13 -7.14
CA GLU A 156 20.21 -21.79 -6.29
C GLU A 156 20.00 -22.19 -4.83
N ARG A 157 18.81 -21.95 -4.27
CA ARG A 157 18.47 -22.41 -2.91
C ARG A 157 18.50 -23.93 -2.79
N SER A 158 18.00 -24.63 -3.80
CA SER A 158 17.99 -26.11 -3.81
C SER A 158 19.41 -26.67 -3.86
N GLU A 159 20.27 -26.11 -4.71
CA GLU A 159 21.68 -26.50 -4.82
C GLU A 159 22.43 -26.23 -3.51
N ARG A 160 22.24 -25.04 -2.92
CA ARG A 160 22.86 -24.70 -1.64
C ARG A 160 22.43 -25.64 -0.51
N ARG A 161 21.16 -26.04 -0.46
CA ARG A 161 20.69 -27.03 0.54
C ARG A 161 21.36 -28.39 0.36
N ARG A 162 21.54 -28.85 -0.88
CA ARG A 162 22.28 -30.09 -1.17
C ARG A 162 23.73 -29.98 -0.72
N ALA A 163 24.40 -28.87 -1.02
CA ALA A 163 25.78 -28.63 -0.61
C ALA A 163 25.95 -28.61 0.92
N LEU A 164 24.95 -28.12 1.66
CA LEU A 164 24.92 -28.12 3.12
C LEU A 164 24.48 -29.46 3.75
N GLY A 165 24.15 -30.47 2.95
CA GLY A 165 23.66 -31.76 3.45
C GLY A 165 22.27 -31.72 4.09
N ILE A 166 21.49 -30.66 3.82
CA ILE A 166 20.15 -30.49 4.40
C ILE A 166 19.16 -31.36 3.60
N GLN A 167 18.87 -32.55 4.11
CA GLN A 167 17.97 -33.53 3.47
C GLN A 167 16.47 -33.31 3.75
N GLN A 168 16.11 -32.36 4.62
CA GLN A 168 14.71 -32.21 5.05
C GLN A 168 13.86 -31.48 4.01
N SER A 169 12.81 -32.15 3.52
CA SER A 169 11.71 -31.58 2.74
C SER A 169 10.70 -30.90 3.68
N SER A 170 11.04 -29.72 4.20
CA SER A 170 9.98 -28.85 4.74
C SER A 170 9.31 -28.18 3.54
N SER A 171 8.00 -28.37 3.39
CA SER A 171 7.17 -27.83 2.30
C SER A 171 6.96 -26.30 2.36
N TYR A 172 7.66 -25.61 3.25
CA TYR A 172 7.44 -24.19 3.56
C TYR A 172 8.71 -23.32 3.36
N ALA A 173 9.56 -23.64 2.38
CA ALA A 173 10.72 -22.82 2.04
C ALA A 173 10.88 -22.64 0.54
#